data_AF-A0A2G4YX33-F1
#
_entry.id   AF-A0A2G4YX33-F1
#
_cell.length_a   1.000
_cell.length_b   1.000
_cell.length_c   1.000
_cell.angle_alpha   90.00
_cell.angle_beta   90.00
_cell.angle_gamma   90.00
#
_symmetry.space_group_name_H-M   'P 1'
#
loop_
_entity.id
_entity.type
_entity.pdbx_description
1 polymer ?
#
loop_
_entity_poly.entity_id
_entity_poly.type
_entity_poly.pdbx_seq_one_letter_code
_entity_poly.pdbx_strand_id
1 'polypeptide(L)'
;MKKNSLEDKRKLKDLACIGRATESDLHVLGIRHVEQLKKWSGADLYSALCEKTGVQHNICCLDVFNCVVAQANDPDLPKEQCDWCNVRKTSR
;
A
#
# COMPACT_ATOMS: atom_id res chain seq x y z
N MET A 1 -19.92 -13.18 8.39
CA MET A 1 -19.00 -14.23 7.88
C MET A 1 -17.58 -13.81 8.21
N LYS A 2 -16.93 -14.45 9.18
CA LYS A 2 -15.54 -14.16 9.57
C LYS A 2 -14.63 -14.85 8.54
N LYS A 3 -14.03 -14.11 7.62
CA LYS A 3 -13.07 -14.69 6.66
C LYS A 3 -11.81 -15.10 7.42
N ASN A 4 -11.48 -16.38 7.29
CA ASN A 4 -10.36 -17.05 7.93
C ASN A 4 -9.05 -16.27 7.74
N SER A 5 -8.31 -16.09 8.84
CA SER A 5 -6.87 -15.82 8.88
C SER A 5 -6.11 -17.00 8.24
N LEU A 6 -6.14 -17.08 6.93
CA LEU A 6 -5.19 -17.85 6.16
C LEU A 6 -4.16 -16.85 5.68
N GLU A 7 -2.97 -16.94 6.25
CA GLU A 7 -1.77 -16.18 5.94
C GLU A 7 -1.81 -15.67 4.49
N ASP A 8 -2.03 -14.38 4.31
CA ASP A 8 -1.99 -13.77 2.99
C ASP A 8 -0.52 -13.81 2.55
N LYS A 9 -0.16 -14.90 1.84
CA LYS A 9 1.21 -15.19 1.39
C LYS A 9 1.74 -14.17 0.38
N ARG A 10 0.92 -13.20 -0.03
CA ARG A 10 1.35 -12.12 -0.91
C ARG A 10 2.37 -11.26 -0.17
N LYS A 11 3.50 -11.02 -0.83
CA LYS A 11 4.50 -10.08 -0.36
C LYS A 11 4.03 -8.68 -0.72
N LEU A 12 4.52 -7.68 0.01
CA LEU A 12 4.28 -6.28 -0.35
C LEU A 12 4.68 -5.98 -1.80
N LYS A 13 5.76 -6.61 -2.28
CA LYS A 13 6.22 -6.50 -3.67
C LYS A 13 5.22 -6.97 -4.73
N ASP A 14 4.24 -7.79 -4.36
CA ASP A 14 3.25 -8.32 -5.29
C ASP A 14 2.10 -7.32 -5.54
N LEU A 15 1.98 -6.26 -4.74
CA LEU A 15 0.98 -5.22 -4.93
C LEU A 15 1.40 -4.23 -6.03
N ALA A 16 0.45 -3.82 -6.85
CA ALA A 16 0.67 -2.73 -7.80
C ALA A 16 0.97 -1.43 -7.03
N CYS A 17 1.79 -0.57 -7.62
CA CYS A 17 2.30 0.66 -7.02
C CYS A 17 3.37 0.51 -5.93
N ILE A 18 3.70 -0.71 -5.46
CA ILE A 18 4.84 -0.91 -4.55
C ILE A 18 6.15 -0.95 -5.33
N GLY A 19 6.90 0.15 -5.24
CA GLY A 19 8.31 0.21 -5.62
C GLY A 19 9.25 -0.06 -4.45
N ARG A 20 10.56 -0.12 -4.71
CA ARG A 20 11.60 -0.28 -3.67
C ARG A 20 11.52 0.77 -2.56
N ALA A 21 11.13 2.00 -2.90
CA ALA A 21 10.96 3.09 -1.93
C ALA A 21 9.79 2.81 -0.99
N THR A 22 8.59 2.60 -1.55
CA THR A 22 7.37 2.30 -0.78
C THR A 22 7.51 1.05 0.08
N GLU A 23 8.17 0.01 -0.41
CA GLU A 23 8.47 -1.18 0.41
C GLU A 23 9.36 -0.83 1.60
N SER A 24 10.38 0.00 1.40
CA SER A 24 11.26 0.46 2.49
C SER A 24 10.48 1.30 3.50
N ASP A 25 9.60 2.18 3.03
CA ASP A 25 8.73 2.99 3.89
C ASP A 25 7.81 2.10 4.75
N LEU A 26 7.18 1.09 4.15
CA LEU A 26 6.36 0.12 4.87
C LEU A 26 7.18 -0.71 5.88
N HIS A 27 8.42 -1.08 5.53
CA HIS A 27 9.31 -1.74 6.48
C HIS A 27 9.71 -0.83 7.65
N VAL A 28 9.89 0.48 7.44
CA VAL A 28 10.12 1.46 8.52
C VAL A 28 8.91 1.53 9.46
N LEU A 29 7.70 1.37 8.92
CA LEU A 29 6.45 1.26 9.69
C LEU A 29 6.26 -0.10 10.39
N GLY A 30 7.15 -1.08 10.14
CA GLY A 30 7.04 -2.43 10.69
C GLY A 30 6.04 -3.33 9.96
N ILE A 31 5.61 -2.93 8.76
CA ILE A 31 4.69 -3.67 7.90
C ILE A 31 5.52 -4.52 6.93
N ARG A 32 5.35 -5.85 6.99
CA ARG A 32 6.05 -6.81 6.13
C ARG A 32 5.11 -7.66 5.29
N HIS A 33 3.84 -7.71 5.67
CA HIS A 33 2.82 -8.55 5.04
C HIS A 33 1.58 -7.77 4.65
N VAL A 34 0.92 -8.20 3.57
CA VAL A 34 -0.29 -7.56 3.05
C VAL A 34 -1.44 -7.59 4.06
N GLU A 35 -1.51 -8.61 4.94
CA GLU A 35 -2.52 -8.62 6.01
C GLU A 35 -2.38 -7.49 7.01
N GLN A 36 -1.15 -7.04 7.27
CA GLN A 36 -0.93 -5.93 8.17
C GLN A 36 -1.53 -4.66 7.57
N LEU A 37 -1.42 -4.45 6.25
CA LEU A 37 -2.01 -3.31 5.55
C LEU A 37 -3.54 -3.23 5.68
N LYS A 38 -4.24 -4.38 5.78
CA LYS A 38 -5.71 -4.41 5.95
C LYS A 38 -6.20 -3.69 7.21
N LYS A 39 -5.32 -3.49 8.20
CA LYS A 39 -5.63 -2.81 9.47
C LYS A 39 -5.37 -1.30 9.45
N TRP A 40 -4.74 -0.79 8.39
CA TRP A 40 -4.36 0.61 8.28
C TRP A 40 -5.16 1.29 7.17
N SER A 41 -5.43 2.58 7.31
CA SER A 41 -5.81 3.42 6.18
C SER A 41 -4.57 4.04 5.51
N GLY A 42 -4.68 4.48 4.25
CA GLY A 42 -3.56 5.14 3.59
C GLY A 42 -3.14 6.44 4.28
N ALA A 43 -4.10 7.14 4.91
CA ALA A 43 -3.82 8.32 5.72
C ALA A 43 -3.05 7.98 6.99
N ASP A 44 -3.39 6.87 7.66
CA ASP A 44 -2.66 6.41 8.85
C ASP A 44 -1.21 6.06 8.51
N LEU A 45 -0.99 5.36 7.39
CA LEU A 45 0.36 5.02 6.91
C LEU A 45 1.18 6.27 6.60
N TYR A 46 0.58 7.26 5.94
CA TYR A 46 1.25 8.51 5.63
C TYR A 46 1.62 9.30 6.88
N SER A 47 0.68 9.44 7.84
CA SER A 47 0.95 10.12 9.11
C SER A 47 2.05 9.39 9.87
N ALA A 48 1.90 8.07 10.03
CA ALA A 48 2.87 7.26 10.75
C ALA A 48 4.27 7.34 10.12
N LEU A 49 4.36 7.44 8.79
CA LEU A 49 5.64 7.59 8.09
C LEU A 49 6.25 8.95 8.40
N CYS A 50 5.47 10.03 8.29
CA CYS A 50 5.95 11.37 8.59
C CYS A 50 6.40 11.50 10.05
N GLU A 51 5.66 10.90 10.98
CA GLU A 51 6.00 10.86 12.40
C GLU A 51 7.25 10.02 12.66
N LYS A 52 7.39 8.86 12.02
CA LYS A 52 8.54 7.96 12.18
C LYS A 52 9.83 8.54 11.64
N THR A 53 9.79 9.20 10.49
CA THR A 53 10.98 9.79 9.88
C THR A 53 11.24 11.21 10.37
N GLY A 54 10.28 11.85 11.05
CA GLY A 54 10.36 13.25 11.45
C GLY A 54 10.38 14.23 10.27
N VAL A 55 9.90 13.79 9.10
CA VAL A 55 9.95 14.54 7.83
C VAL A 55 8.57 14.50 7.20
N GLN A 56 8.11 15.64 6.70
CA GLN A 56 6.90 15.67 5.89
C GLN A 56 7.19 15.09 4.50
N HIS A 57 6.70 13.87 4.26
CA HIS A 57 6.85 13.21 2.96
C HIS A 57 5.99 13.88 1.89
N ASN A 58 6.22 13.51 0.63
CA ASN A 58 5.40 14.01 -0.46
C ASN A 58 3.97 13.46 -0.35
N ILE A 59 2.98 14.32 -0.57
CA ILE A 59 1.56 13.94 -0.51
C ILE A 59 1.20 12.83 -1.52
N CYS A 60 1.95 12.69 -2.62
CA CYS A 60 1.75 11.60 -3.58
C CYS A 60 1.94 10.19 -2.97
N CYS A 61 2.63 10.07 -1.83
CA CYS A 61 2.72 8.81 -1.09
C CYS A 61 1.36 8.38 -0.53
N LEU A 62 0.46 9.32 -0.23
CA LEU A 62 -0.89 9.03 0.27
C LEU A 62 -1.71 8.21 -0.74
N ASP A 63 -1.67 8.58 -2.02
CA ASP A 63 -2.37 7.86 -3.08
C ASP A 63 -1.82 6.44 -3.23
N VAL A 64 -0.49 6.28 -3.16
CA VAL A 64 0.16 4.96 -3.18
C VAL A 64 -0.30 4.13 -1.99
N PHE A 65 -0.34 4.70 -0.79
CA PHE A 65 -0.80 4.00 0.41
C PHE A 65 -2.28 3.62 0.34
N ASN A 66 -3.14 4.48 -0.17
CA ASN A 66 -4.55 4.15 -0.41
C ASN A 66 -4.70 3.01 -1.42
N CYS A 67 -3.91 3.02 -2.49
CA CYS A 67 -3.93 1.97 -3.50
C CYS A 67 -3.52 0.61 -2.94
N VAL A 68 -2.44 0.54 -2.16
CA VAL A 68 -1.95 -0.73 -1.59
C VAL A 68 -2.87 -1.25 -0.48
N VAL A 69 -3.50 -0.36 0.29
CA VAL A 69 -4.53 -0.73 1.28
C VAL A 69 -5.79 -1.26 0.59
N ALA A 70 -6.21 -0.66 -0.53
CA ALA A 70 -7.34 -1.15 -1.32
C ALA A 70 -7.07 -2.56 -1.87
N GLN A 71 -5.90 -2.80 -2.47
CA GLN A 71 -5.48 -4.13 -2.96
C GLN A 71 -5.26 -5.15 -1.84
N ALA A 72 -4.87 -4.68 -0.65
CA ALA A 72 -4.79 -5.53 0.52
C ALA A 72 -6.18 -6.00 0.95
N ASN A 73 -7.16 -5.08 1.01
CA ASN A 73 -8.54 -5.38 1.39
C ASN A 73 -9.29 -6.21 0.36
N ASP A 74 -9.08 -5.91 -0.93
CA ASP A 74 -9.72 -6.59 -2.05
C ASP A 74 -8.65 -7.27 -2.94
N PRO A 75 -8.44 -8.58 -2.78
CA PRO A 75 -7.44 -9.32 -3.56
C PRO A 75 -7.83 -9.55 -5.02
N ASP A 76 -9.12 -9.42 -5.35
CA ASP A 76 -9.68 -9.60 -6.69
C ASP A 76 -9.82 -8.27 -7.44
N LEU A 77 -9.26 -7.18 -6.90
CA LEU A 77 -9.33 -5.86 -7.49
C LEU A 77 -8.74 -5.91 -8.91
N PRO A 78 -9.50 -5.52 -9.95
CA PRO A 78 -9.01 -5.58 -11.31
C PRO A 78 -7.78 -4.71 -11.46
N LYS A 79 -6.75 -5.23 -12.15
CA LYS A 79 -5.45 -4.59 -12.28
C LYS A 79 -5.52 -3.15 -12.79
N GLU A 80 -6.49 -2.84 -13.64
CA GLU A 80 -6.74 -1.48 -14.15
C GLU A 80 -7.11 -0.49 -13.04
N GLN A 81 -7.75 -0.94 -11.96
CA GLN A 81 -8.04 -0.15 -10.76
C GLN A 81 -6.85 -0.14 -9.78
N CYS A 82 -5.96 -1.12 -9.84
CA CYS A 82 -4.70 -1.12 -9.10
C CYS A 82 -3.66 -0.12 -9.66
N ASP A 83 -3.89 0.40 -10.87
CA ASP A 83 -3.05 1.36 -11.58
C ASP A 83 -3.46 2.83 -11.31
N TRP A 84 -4.21 3.13 -10.22
CA TRP A 84 -4.63 4.51 -9.86
C TRP A 84 -3.46 5.51 -9.76
N CYS A 85 -2.26 5.09 -9.32
CA CYS A 85 -1.08 5.95 -9.33
C CYS A 85 -0.34 5.98 -10.69
N ASN A 86 -0.71 5.12 -11.64
CA ASN A 86 -0.05 4.95 -12.94
C ASN A 86 -0.84 5.59 -14.10
N VAL A 87 -1.86 6.40 -13.79
CA VAL A 87 -2.69 7.18 -14.76
C VAL A 87 -1.90 8.14 -15.67
N ARG A 88 -0.56 8.16 -15.58
CA ARG A 88 0.33 8.90 -16.49
C ARG A 88 1.03 8.03 -17.55
N LYS A 89 0.78 6.71 -17.63
CA LYS A 89 1.44 5.82 -18.61
C LYS A 89 0.53 5.20 -19.67
N THR A 90 -0.75 5.57 -19.74
CA THR A 90 -1.63 5.21 -20.86
C THR A 90 -1.94 6.45 -21.68
N SER A 91 -0.92 6.97 -22.34
CA SER A 91 -1.02 7.90 -23.46
C SER A 91 0.30 7.79 -24.23
N ARG A 92 0.46 6.69 -24.95
CA ARG A 92 1.43 6.60 -26.04
C ARG A 92 0.88 5.69 -27.11
#